data_AF-A0A290HC61-F1
#
_entry.id   AF-A0A290HC61-F1
#
_cell.length_a   1.000
_cell.length_b   1.000
_cell.length_c   1.000
_cell.angle_alpha   90.00
_cell.angle_beta   90.00
_cell.angle_gamma   90.00
#
_symmetry.space_group_name_H-M   'P 1'
#
loop_
_entity.id
_entity.type
_entity.pdbx_description
1 polymer ?
#
loop_
_entity_poly.entity_id
_entity_poly.type
_entity_poly.pdbx_seq_one_letter_code
_entity_poly.pdbx_strand_id
1 'polypeptide(L)'
;MSTLSFNQSFYSNGVDLSQSNSFGFGENSGWDETTLIGQNSTQVHVKLTKSNDASVYLDLTVDKADYSIIRYVPFGYDAAFGAFQSIFTYENASSAKFTIYDHDAYISANNYSGFIQDALSQADVIYGTNYNDKLYGYNGNDTIIGNYGNDILDGGNGNDTLNGGNGNDICVFHGAKNSYSILKTSSGFTINGIEGNDTLFDIEILQFNDVSISYSTTGIEAQAYRLYQAAFDRTPDKAGLGYWISAMNSGTSLQNVASSFLASTEFQSMYGTNASNSTFVTLLYNNILNRAPDDGGMNYWLNELSQNDISHRAGVLASFSESAENQANVISLIGNGIEYTMWVN
;
A
#
# COMPACT_ATOMS: atom_id res chain seq x y z
N MET A 1 26.71 29.52 16.24
CA MET A 1 27.53 28.85 15.20
C MET A 1 27.57 27.38 15.51
N SER A 2 27.00 26.52 14.67
CA SER A 2 27.16 25.07 14.75
C SER A 2 28.38 24.67 13.91
N THR A 3 29.31 23.92 14.50
CA THR A 3 30.53 23.44 13.84
C THR A 3 30.40 21.95 13.51
N LEU A 4 30.49 21.61 12.23
CA LEU A 4 30.71 20.22 11.79
C LEU A 4 32.17 19.84 12.05
N SER A 5 32.41 18.72 12.73
CA SER A 5 33.78 18.22 12.98
C SER A 5 33.95 16.89 12.27
N PHE A 6 34.93 16.80 11.37
CA PHE A 6 35.28 15.54 10.70
C PHE A 6 36.39 14.84 11.48
N ASN A 7 36.10 13.66 12.03
CA ASN A 7 37.10 12.80 12.67
C ASN A 7 37.66 11.79 11.67
N GLN A 8 38.44 12.25 10.68
CA GLN A 8 39.59 11.52 10.10
C GLN A 8 40.30 12.31 8.99
N SER A 9 41.60 12.02 8.81
CA SER A 9 42.55 12.77 7.99
C SER A 9 42.38 12.52 6.49
N PHE A 10 42.16 13.58 5.71
CA PHE A 10 42.27 13.55 4.25
C PHE A 10 43.59 14.22 3.82
N TYR A 11 44.37 13.55 2.95
CA TYR A 11 45.62 14.10 2.41
C TYR A 11 45.47 14.53 0.94
N SER A 12 45.98 15.73 0.63
CA SER A 12 46.04 16.31 -0.72
C SER A 12 47.35 17.08 -0.89
N ASN A 13 48.13 16.76 -1.94
CA ASN A 13 49.32 17.50 -2.42
C ASN A 13 50.27 18.09 -1.36
N GLY A 14 50.62 17.31 -0.34
CA GLY A 14 51.61 17.73 0.67
C GLY A 14 51.17 18.87 1.59
N VAL A 15 49.89 19.27 1.57
CA VAL A 15 49.31 20.18 2.55
C VAL A 15 48.46 19.37 3.51
N ASP A 16 48.85 19.39 4.78
CA ASP A 16 48.11 18.78 5.87
C ASP A 16 46.84 19.60 6.15
N LEU A 17 45.67 19.02 5.88
CA LEU A 17 44.36 19.62 6.13
C LEU A 17 43.88 19.37 7.59
N SER A 18 44.77 18.89 8.47
CA SER A 18 44.48 18.64 9.90
C SER A 18 44.19 19.89 10.74
N GLN A 19 44.32 21.09 10.16
CA GLN A 19 43.89 22.33 10.81
C GLN A 19 42.50 22.75 10.32
N SER A 20 41.49 22.29 11.05
CA SER A 20 40.16 22.87 11.24
C SER A 20 39.81 24.05 10.31
N ASN A 21 39.20 23.76 9.16
CA ASN A 21 38.38 24.75 8.50
C ASN A 21 36.95 24.61 9.05
N SER A 22 36.61 25.46 10.00
CA SER A 22 35.22 25.66 10.43
C SER A 22 34.48 26.42 9.34
N PHE A 23 33.48 25.80 8.71
CA PHE A 23 32.56 26.51 7.84
C PHE A 23 31.45 27.13 8.69
N GLY A 24 31.51 28.45 8.85
CA GLY A 24 30.48 29.22 9.55
C GLY A 24 29.52 29.83 8.55
N PHE A 25 28.21 29.65 8.77
CA PHE A 25 27.20 30.44 8.07
C PHE A 25 27.30 31.90 8.53
N GLY A 26 27.55 32.82 7.60
CA GLY A 26 27.31 34.24 7.85
C GLY A 26 25.81 34.49 8.04
N GLU A 27 25.44 35.33 9.01
CA GLU A 27 24.04 35.55 9.41
C GLU A 27 23.16 36.27 8.37
N ASN A 28 23.61 36.44 7.12
CA ASN A 28 22.83 37.11 6.08
C ASN A 28 22.65 36.20 4.87
N SER A 29 21.41 36.17 4.38
CA SER A 29 20.96 35.48 3.16
C SER A 29 21.95 35.63 2.01
N GLY A 30 22.75 34.59 1.77
CA GLY A 30 23.79 34.54 0.76
C GLY A 30 24.13 33.08 0.46
N TRP A 31 24.37 32.80 -0.82
CA TRP A 31 24.68 31.48 -1.35
C TRP A 31 26.13 31.11 -1.03
N ASP A 32 26.37 29.89 -0.55
CA ASP A 32 27.72 29.32 -0.46
C ASP A 32 27.81 28.10 -1.38
N GLU A 33 28.69 28.17 -2.39
CA GLU A 33 29.01 27.07 -3.31
C GLU A 33 30.42 26.54 -2.99
N THR A 34 30.58 25.22 -2.99
CA THR A 34 31.89 24.57 -2.81
C THR A 34 32.04 23.40 -3.77
N THR A 35 33.22 23.27 -4.36
CA THR A 35 33.56 22.18 -5.27
C THR A 35 34.54 21.24 -4.56
N LEU A 36 34.14 19.98 -4.39
CA LEU A 36 35.01 18.91 -3.89
C LEU A 36 35.57 18.14 -5.08
N ILE A 37 36.89 18.09 -5.20
CA ILE A 37 37.58 17.39 -6.30
C ILE A 37 38.20 16.11 -5.73
N GLY A 38 37.64 14.95 -6.12
CA GLY A 38 38.24 13.65 -5.84
C GLY A 38 39.46 13.37 -6.74
N GLN A 39 40.41 12.56 -6.26
CA GLN A 39 41.70 12.34 -6.95
C GLN A 39 41.60 11.74 -8.37
N ASN A 40 40.43 11.25 -8.82
CA ASN A 40 40.26 10.65 -10.15
C ASN A 40 39.05 11.19 -10.93
N SER A 41 39.02 12.50 -11.17
CA SER A 41 38.33 13.15 -12.31
C SER A 41 36.79 13.22 -12.32
N THR A 42 36.15 13.19 -11.15
CA THR A 42 34.76 13.63 -10.97
C THR A 42 34.73 14.87 -10.10
N GLN A 43 34.17 15.96 -10.62
CA GLN A 43 33.84 17.13 -9.82
C GLN A 43 32.49 16.87 -9.16
N VAL A 44 32.44 16.96 -7.84
CA VAL A 44 31.18 17.01 -7.09
C VAL A 44 30.97 18.46 -6.71
N HIS A 45 29.96 19.08 -7.33
CA HIS A 45 29.50 20.40 -6.96
C HIS A 45 28.49 20.25 -5.82
N VAL A 46 28.78 20.90 -4.70
CA VAL A 46 27.92 20.93 -3.53
C VAL A 46 27.36 22.34 -3.42
N LYS A 47 26.06 22.49 -3.59
CA LYS A 47 25.36 23.76 -3.42
C LYS A 47 24.39 23.66 -2.25
N LEU A 48 24.57 24.57 -1.29
CA LEU A 48 23.69 24.70 -0.14
C LEU A 48 22.84 25.97 -0.31
N THR A 49 21.52 25.82 -0.31
CA THR A 49 20.60 26.95 -0.43
C THR A 49 19.78 27.09 0.84
N LYS A 50 19.85 28.25 1.49
CA LYS A 50 18.98 28.59 2.64
C LYS A 50 17.78 29.38 2.14
N SER A 51 16.57 28.85 2.33
CA SER A 51 15.33 29.55 2.00
C SER A 51 14.79 30.35 3.19
N ASN A 52 13.85 31.24 2.90
CA ASN A 52 13.24 32.15 3.87
C ASN A 52 12.35 31.43 4.90
N ASP A 53 12.03 30.16 4.68
CA ASP A 53 11.22 29.31 5.58
C ASP A 53 12.09 28.46 6.53
N ALA A 54 13.38 28.78 6.65
CA ALA A 54 14.38 28.06 7.44
C ALA A 54 14.76 26.65 6.93
N SER A 55 14.34 26.26 5.73
CA SER A 55 14.83 25.05 5.06
C SER A 55 16.25 25.26 4.51
N VAL A 56 17.05 24.19 4.52
CA VAL A 56 18.36 24.14 3.85
C VAL A 56 18.30 23.04 2.80
N TYR A 57 18.49 23.41 1.54
CA TYR A 57 18.56 22.48 0.42
C TYR A 57 20.02 22.12 0.15
N LEU A 58 20.26 20.83 -0.07
CA LEU A 58 21.55 20.29 -0.50
C LEU A 58 21.41 19.75 -1.93
N ASP A 59 22.03 20.45 -2.87
CA ASP A 59 22.17 19.99 -4.25
C ASP A 59 23.56 19.38 -4.43
N LEU A 60 23.59 18.14 -4.90
CA LEU A 60 24.81 17.41 -5.23
C LEU A 60 24.79 17.09 -6.72
N THR A 61 25.71 17.71 -7.47
CA THR A 61 25.86 17.47 -8.91
C THR A 61 27.20 16.82 -9.17
N VAL A 62 27.20 15.66 -9.82
CA VAL A 62 28.41 14.93 -10.21
C VAL A 62 28.62 15.09 -11.70
N ASP A 63 29.74 15.72 -12.10
CA ASP A 63 30.09 15.85 -13.52
C ASP A 63 30.69 14.53 -14.05
N LYS A 64 29.80 13.59 -14.44
CA LYS A 64 29.93 12.68 -15.60
C LYS A 64 28.73 11.75 -15.72
N ALA A 65 28.38 11.46 -16.98
CA ALA A 65 27.28 10.59 -17.38
C ALA A 65 27.48 9.16 -16.87
N ASP A 66 26.92 8.85 -15.71
CA ASP A 66 26.12 7.64 -15.48
C ASP A 66 25.37 7.85 -14.16
N TYR A 67 24.09 7.51 -14.20
CA TYR A 67 23.03 7.91 -13.27
C TYR A 67 23.39 7.77 -11.78
N SER A 68 23.17 8.84 -11.02
CA SER A 68 23.05 8.78 -9.56
C SER A 68 21.95 9.73 -9.10
N ILE A 69 20.82 9.17 -8.66
CA ILE A 69 19.78 9.91 -7.95
C ILE A 69 20.21 9.98 -6.48
N ILE A 70 20.22 11.18 -5.91
CA ILE A 70 20.40 11.43 -4.48
C ILE A 70 19.08 11.98 -3.97
N ARG A 71 18.52 11.40 -2.91
CA ARG A 71 17.31 11.94 -2.25
C ARG A 71 17.62 12.31 -0.79
N TYR A 72 17.15 13.51 -0.45
CA TYR A 72 17.31 14.28 0.78
C TYR A 72 16.46 13.76 1.96
N VAL A 73 16.92 14.02 3.19
CA VAL A 73 16.24 13.70 4.47
C VAL A 73 15.98 15.00 5.25
N PRO A 74 14.76 15.26 5.78
CA PRO A 74 14.51 16.38 6.69
C PRO A 74 14.86 16.03 8.15
N PHE A 75 15.35 17.01 8.92
CA PHE A 75 15.69 16.86 10.34
C PHE A 75 14.50 17.20 11.26
N GLY A 76 14.26 16.37 12.28
CA GLY A 76 13.55 16.72 13.51
C GLY A 76 14.50 17.25 14.59
N TYR A 77 14.04 18.20 15.39
CA TYR A 77 14.78 18.83 16.49
C TYR A 77 14.74 17.95 17.76
N ASP A 78 15.91 17.51 18.25
CA ASP A 78 16.06 16.96 19.60
C ASP A 78 16.64 18.04 20.54
N ALA A 79 15.82 18.43 21.53
CA ALA A 79 16.16 19.43 22.53
C ALA A 79 17.25 18.97 23.52
N ALA A 80 17.62 17.69 23.55
CA ALA A 80 18.52 17.14 24.55
C ALA A 80 20.02 17.25 24.22
N PHE A 81 20.40 17.33 22.93
CA PHE A 81 21.81 17.11 22.55
C PHE A 81 22.56 18.26 21.86
N GLY A 82 21.91 19.36 21.47
CA GLY A 82 22.58 20.63 21.16
C GLY A 82 23.72 20.63 20.11
N ALA A 83 23.93 19.56 19.33
CA ALA A 83 24.95 19.48 18.28
C ALA A 83 24.57 18.49 17.18
N PHE A 84 24.86 18.89 15.92
CA PHE A 84 24.75 18.05 14.74
C PHE A 84 26.10 17.33 14.50
N GLN A 85 26.10 16.00 14.39
CA GLN A 85 27.25 15.26 13.85
C GLN A 85 26.83 14.56 12.56
N SER A 86 27.61 14.75 11.50
CA SER A 86 27.58 13.93 10.29
C SER A 86 28.88 13.14 10.24
N ILE A 87 28.81 11.81 10.13
CA ILE A 87 29.97 10.97 9.89
C ILE A 87 29.94 10.59 8.41
N PHE A 88 30.92 11.08 7.64
CA PHE A 88 31.22 10.56 6.31
C PHE A 88 32.51 9.75 6.42
N THR A 89 32.51 8.49 5.99
CA THR A 89 33.73 7.69 5.84
C THR A 89 33.88 7.26 4.38
N TYR A 90 35.09 7.37 3.85
CA TYR A 90 35.49 6.97 2.51
C TYR A 90 36.69 6.02 2.63
N GLU A 91 36.57 4.80 2.10
CA GLU A 91 37.72 3.91 1.90
C GLU A 91 37.74 3.34 0.48
N ASN A 92 38.94 3.36 -0.12
CA ASN A 92 39.25 2.85 -1.45
C ASN A 92 39.04 1.32 -1.54
N ALA A 93 37.98 0.85 -2.20
CA ALA A 93 37.93 -0.52 -2.74
C ALA A 93 36.94 -0.66 -3.91
N SER A 94 37.29 -1.51 -4.88
CA SER A 94 36.58 -1.80 -6.13
C SER A 94 35.23 -2.54 -5.97
N SER A 95 34.66 -2.55 -4.79
CA SER A 95 33.29 -2.97 -4.46
C SER A 95 33.10 -2.66 -2.98
N ALA A 96 32.33 -1.61 -2.67
CA ALA A 96 31.96 -1.29 -1.29
C ALA A 96 30.48 -0.94 -1.21
N LYS A 97 29.83 -1.66 -0.30
CA LYS A 97 28.45 -1.60 0.16
C LYS A 97 28.05 -0.18 0.60
N PHE A 98 26.81 0.16 0.32
CA PHE A 98 26.11 1.26 0.96
C PHE A 98 25.01 0.67 1.85
N THR A 99 25.07 0.94 3.15
CA THR A 99 23.99 0.58 4.09
C THR A 99 23.63 1.84 4.85
N ILE A 100 22.47 2.42 4.52
CA ILE A 100 21.83 3.42 5.37
C ILE A 100 21.11 2.63 6.46
N TYR A 101 21.67 2.62 7.67
CA TYR A 101 20.82 2.41 8.84
C TYR A 101 20.12 3.73 9.09
N ASP A 102 18.85 3.75 8.81
CA ASP A 102 17.98 4.57 9.60
C ASP A 102 17.21 3.65 10.55
N HIS A 103 17.52 3.75 11.83
CA HIS A 103 16.74 3.07 12.87
C HIS A 103 15.72 4.01 13.51
N ASP A 104 15.66 5.31 13.13
CA ASP A 104 14.81 6.30 13.81
C ASP A 104 14.44 7.55 12.97
N ALA A 105 14.34 7.50 11.63
CA ALA A 105 13.66 8.55 10.87
C ALA A 105 12.18 8.29 10.99
N TYR A 106 11.68 8.87 12.07
CA TYR A 106 10.37 9.50 12.05
C TYR A 106 10.34 10.52 10.90
N ILE A 107 10.12 10.05 9.67
CA ILE A 107 9.64 10.88 8.57
C ILE A 107 8.23 11.27 8.98
N SER A 108 8.08 12.42 9.63
CA SER A 108 6.77 12.99 9.88
C SER A 108 6.16 13.37 8.54
N ALA A 109 5.39 12.43 8.01
CA ALA A 109 4.51 12.61 6.88
C ALA A 109 3.62 13.82 7.10
N ASN A 110 3.60 14.72 6.13
CA ASN A 110 2.41 15.47 5.79
C ASN A 110 2.36 15.51 4.26
N ASN A 111 1.64 14.55 3.67
CA ASN A 111 1.14 14.55 2.28
C ASN A 111 1.86 13.74 1.18
N TYR A 112 2.66 12.71 1.50
CA TYR A 112 3.06 11.72 0.48
C TYR A 112 2.52 10.35 0.83
N SER A 113 1.52 9.92 0.07
CA SER A 113 1.15 8.51 -0.11
C SER A 113 2.27 7.82 -0.88
N GLY A 114 2.84 6.73 -0.34
CA GLY A 114 3.80 5.88 -1.02
C GLY A 114 5.26 6.21 -0.68
N PHE A 115 5.78 5.57 0.37
CA PHE A 115 7.19 5.23 0.42
C PHE A 115 7.47 4.22 -0.72
N ILE A 116 8.51 4.48 -1.52
CA ILE A 116 9.01 3.56 -2.55
C ILE A 116 10.44 3.21 -2.13
N GLN A 117 10.66 1.98 -1.67
CA GLN A 117 11.99 1.42 -1.46
C GLN A 117 12.33 0.52 -2.66
N ASP A 118 13.48 0.78 -3.27
CA ASP A 118 13.98 0.07 -4.45
C ASP A 118 15.27 -0.67 -4.05
N ALA A 119 15.26 -2.00 -4.17
CA ALA A 119 16.33 -2.92 -3.78
C ALA A 119 17.20 -3.36 -4.98
N LEU A 120 18.45 -3.76 -4.70
CA LEU A 120 19.43 -4.15 -5.72
C LEU A 120 19.31 -5.66 -6.02
N SER A 121 20.21 -6.22 -6.85
CA SER A 121 20.16 -7.65 -7.22
C SER A 121 20.66 -8.63 -6.12
N GLN A 122 20.49 -8.31 -4.85
CA GLN A 122 20.94 -9.11 -3.70
C GLN A 122 19.80 -9.23 -2.67
N ALA A 123 19.94 -10.17 -1.74
CA ALA A 123 19.02 -10.29 -0.61
C ALA A 123 19.02 -9.01 0.25
N ASP A 124 17.85 -8.38 0.36
CA ASP A 124 17.61 -7.12 1.04
C ASP A 124 16.57 -7.27 2.16
N VAL A 125 16.58 -6.30 3.09
CA VAL A 125 15.56 -6.19 4.15
C VAL A 125 14.92 -4.82 4.04
N ILE A 126 13.61 -4.81 3.78
CA ILE A 126 12.79 -3.66 3.43
C ILE A 126 11.74 -3.46 4.51
N TYR A 127 11.62 -2.24 5.01
CA TYR A 127 10.62 -1.87 6.02
C TYR A 127 9.77 -0.72 5.49
N GLY A 128 8.46 -0.93 5.47
CA GLY A 128 7.44 0.09 5.26
C GLY A 128 7.26 0.97 6.49
N THR A 129 6.32 1.90 6.37
CA THR A 129 6.00 2.94 7.34
C THR A 129 4.70 2.60 8.06
N ASN A 130 4.03 3.59 8.68
CA ASN A 130 2.69 3.40 9.23
C ASN A 130 1.57 3.85 8.26
N TYR A 131 1.91 4.01 6.97
CA TYR A 131 1.04 4.49 5.92
C TYR A 131 1.07 3.52 4.74
N ASN A 132 0.15 3.70 3.80
CA ASN A 132 0.10 2.89 2.58
C ASN A 132 1.36 3.06 1.73
N ASP A 133 2.10 1.97 1.56
CA ASP A 133 3.39 1.94 0.90
C ASP A 133 3.42 1.04 -0.33
N LYS A 134 4.48 1.21 -1.14
CA LYS A 134 4.79 0.35 -2.27
C LYS A 134 6.22 -0.14 -2.14
N LEU A 135 6.39 -1.42 -1.89
CA LEU A 135 7.66 -2.03 -1.49
C LEU A 135 8.11 -3.05 -2.55
N TYR A 136 9.33 -2.91 -3.06
CA TYR A 136 9.86 -3.71 -4.18
C TYR A 136 11.22 -4.34 -3.83
N GLY A 137 11.30 -5.69 -3.82
CA GLY A 137 12.53 -6.47 -3.58
C GLY A 137 13.39 -6.72 -4.83
N TYR A 138 12.75 -6.86 -5.99
CA TYR A 138 13.37 -7.09 -7.30
C TYR A 138 14.09 -8.43 -7.48
N ASN A 139 15.38 -8.55 -7.20
CA ASN A 139 16.06 -9.85 -7.34
C ASN A 139 16.85 -10.10 -6.07
N GLY A 140 16.65 -11.24 -5.44
CA GLY A 140 17.24 -11.48 -4.13
C GLY A 140 16.40 -12.49 -3.39
N ASN A 141 16.81 -12.84 -2.18
CA ASN A 141 15.89 -13.51 -1.26
C ASN A 141 15.56 -12.46 -0.20
N ASP A 142 14.51 -11.71 -0.44
CA ASP A 142 14.24 -10.47 0.26
C ASP A 142 13.33 -10.69 1.45
N THR A 143 13.44 -9.81 2.44
CA THR A 143 12.51 -9.74 3.57
C THR A 143 11.82 -8.38 3.53
N ILE A 144 10.52 -8.38 3.25
CA ILE A 144 9.70 -7.16 3.12
C ILE A 144 8.68 -7.12 4.24
N ILE A 145 8.64 -6.02 5.00
CA ILE A 145 7.73 -5.83 6.14
C ILE A 145 6.96 -4.52 5.95
N GLY A 146 5.66 -4.56 5.69
CA GLY A 146 4.80 -3.39 5.44
C GLY A 146 4.51 -2.53 6.67
N ASN A 147 4.31 -3.17 7.82
CA ASN A 147 3.91 -2.57 9.11
C ASN A 147 2.43 -2.19 9.19
N TYR A 148 2.05 -0.91 9.09
CA TYR A 148 0.64 -0.49 9.12
C TYR A 148 0.30 0.24 7.83
N GLY A 149 -0.94 0.12 7.39
CA GLY A 149 -1.40 0.74 6.15
C GLY A 149 -1.90 -0.33 5.20
N ASN A 150 -2.49 0.08 4.08
CA ASN A 150 -2.81 -0.87 3.00
C ASN A 150 -1.67 -0.82 1.99
N ASP A 151 -0.80 -1.80 2.07
CA ASP A 151 0.47 -1.81 1.36
C ASP A 151 0.40 -2.66 0.09
N ILE A 152 1.28 -2.32 -0.86
CA ILE A 152 1.55 -3.13 -2.05
C ILE A 152 2.98 -3.65 -1.95
N LEU A 153 3.12 -4.96 -1.82
CA LEU A 153 4.37 -5.66 -1.65
C LEU A 153 4.68 -6.49 -2.89
N ASP A 154 5.91 -6.40 -3.36
CA ASP A 154 6.42 -7.11 -4.52
C ASP A 154 7.81 -7.64 -4.20
N GLY A 155 7.94 -8.96 -4.04
CA GLY A 155 9.22 -9.61 -3.76
C GLY A 155 10.14 -9.62 -4.97
N GLY A 156 9.57 -9.72 -6.17
CA GLY A 156 10.33 -9.96 -7.39
C GLY A 156 10.82 -11.40 -7.50
N ASN A 157 12.03 -11.61 -8.03
CA ASN A 157 12.63 -12.92 -8.20
C ASN A 157 13.44 -13.35 -6.98
N GLY A 158 13.25 -14.60 -6.60
CA GLY A 158 14.00 -15.34 -5.59
C GLY A 158 13.04 -15.92 -4.55
N ASN A 159 13.57 -16.29 -3.39
CA ASN A 159 12.73 -16.87 -2.34
C ASN A 159 12.52 -15.83 -1.26
N ASP A 160 11.37 -15.16 -1.31
CA ASP A 160 11.13 -13.97 -0.51
C ASP A 160 10.28 -14.27 0.73
N THR A 161 10.40 -13.40 1.72
CA THR A 161 9.55 -13.38 2.90
C THR A 161 8.86 -12.04 2.99
N LEU A 162 7.53 -12.02 2.80
CA LEU A 162 6.75 -10.80 2.76
C LEU A 162 5.72 -10.81 3.90
N ASN A 163 5.67 -9.73 4.66
CA ASN A 163 4.70 -9.52 5.72
C ASN A 163 3.98 -8.18 5.47
N GLY A 164 2.68 -8.22 5.15
CA GLY A 164 1.88 -7.00 4.95
C GLY A 164 1.72 -6.23 6.25
N GLY A 165 1.27 -6.93 7.29
CA GLY A 165 1.09 -6.38 8.62
C GLY A 165 -0.36 -6.00 8.87
N ASN A 166 -0.60 -4.82 9.44
CA ASN A 166 -1.95 -4.36 9.73
C ASN A 166 -2.50 -3.56 8.56
N GLY A 167 -3.49 -4.13 7.87
CA GLY A 167 -4.13 -3.44 6.77
C GLY A 167 -4.93 -4.38 5.90
N ASN A 168 -5.11 -3.96 4.66
CA ASN A 168 -5.60 -4.81 3.58
C ASN A 168 -4.55 -4.79 2.48
N ASP A 169 -3.61 -5.73 2.59
CA ASP A 169 -2.34 -5.71 1.88
C ASP A 169 -2.36 -6.57 0.62
N ILE A 170 -1.62 -6.13 -0.40
CA ILE A 170 -1.56 -6.74 -1.71
C ILE A 170 -0.15 -7.28 -1.95
N CYS A 171 -0.01 -8.58 -2.19
CA CYS A 171 1.20 -9.16 -2.75
C CYS A 171 1.06 -9.30 -4.27
N VAL A 172 2.01 -8.73 -5.02
CA VAL A 172 2.02 -8.71 -6.48
C VAL A 172 2.92 -9.81 -7.03
N PHE A 173 2.46 -10.47 -8.09
CA PHE A 173 3.19 -11.48 -8.86
C PHE A 173 3.12 -11.16 -10.35
N HIS A 174 4.22 -11.28 -11.10
CA HIS A 174 4.29 -10.87 -12.51
C HIS A 174 3.99 -11.99 -13.51
N GLY A 175 3.43 -13.11 -13.05
CA GLY A 175 2.92 -14.19 -13.88
C GLY A 175 1.40 -14.31 -13.84
N ALA A 176 0.85 -15.17 -14.70
CA ALA A 176 -0.54 -15.59 -14.56
C ALA A 176 -0.68 -16.55 -13.37
N LYS A 177 -1.85 -16.60 -12.73
CA LYS A 177 -2.09 -17.44 -11.54
C LYS A 177 -1.70 -18.91 -11.75
N ASN A 178 -1.91 -19.45 -12.95
CA ASN A 178 -1.58 -20.84 -13.27
C ASN A 178 -0.07 -21.16 -13.31
N SER A 179 0.80 -20.14 -13.28
CA SER A 179 2.24 -20.27 -13.13
C SER A 179 2.68 -20.48 -11.67
N TYR A 180 1.75 -20.43 -10.72
CA TYR A 180 2.03 -20.52 -9.29
C TYR A 180 1.20 -21.63 -8.63
N SER A 181 1.79 -22.22 -7.59
CA SER A 181 1.10 -23.06 -6.62
C SER A 181 0.89 -22.25 -5.34
N ILE A 182 -0.35 -22.21 -4.86
CA ILE A 182 -0.74 -21.43 -3.67
C ILE A 182 -1.08 -22.43 -2.56
N LEU A 183 -0.31 -22.40 -1.48
CA LEU A 183 -0.58 -23.16 -0.27
C LEU A 183 -0.95 -22.21 0.85
N LYS A 184 -2.22 -22.22 1.28
CA LYS A 184 -2.65 -21.51 2.49
C LYS A 184 -2.17 -22.26 3.74
N THR A 185 -1.49 -21.57 4.64
CA THR A 185 -0.99 -22.09 5.91
C THR A 185 -1.73 -21.44 7.08
N SER A 186 -1.42 -21.84 8.32
CA SER A 186 -1.99 -21.19 9.50
C SER A 186 -1.50 -19.76 9.72
N SER A 187 -0.39 -19.37 9.08
CA SER A 187 0.27 -18.06 9.26
C SER A 187 0.25 -17.19 8.00
N GLY A 188 -0.44 -17.62 6.94
CA GLY A 188 -0.49 -16.91 5.66
C GLY A 188 -0.38 -17.86 4.49
N PHE A 189 0.60 -17.69 3.62
CA PHE A 189 0.73 -18.46 2.38
C PHE A 189 2.17 -18.89 2.08
N THR A 190 2.31 -20.01 1.38
CA THR A 190 3.52 -20.34 0.62
C THR A 190 3.15 -20.33 -0.86
N ILE A 191 3.88 -19.55 -1.64
CA ILE A 191 3.68 -19.40 -3.09
C ILE A 191 4.91 -19.94 -3.79
N ASN A 192 4.76 -20.97 -4.64
CA ASN A 192 5.89 -21.45 -5.45
C ASN A 192 5.56 -21.25 -6.93
N GLY A 193 6.45 -20.63 -7.70
CA GLY A 193 6.21 -20.37 -9.12
C GLY A 193 7.45 -19.96 -9.89
N ILE A 194 7.23 -19.11 -10.90
CA ILE A 194 8.26 -18.69 -11.87
C ILE A 194 9.25 -17.67 -11.30
N GLU A 195 8.86 -16.96 -10.24
CA GLU A 195 9.67 -15.95 -9.55
C GLU A 195 10.46 -16.57 -8.39
N GLY A 196 10.03 -17.73 -7.88
CA GLY A 196 10.71 -18.48 -6.83
C GLY A 196 9.72 -19.04 -5.82
N ASN A 197 10.16 -19.23 -4.57
CA ASN A 197 9.36 -19.79 -3.49
C ASN A 197 9.23 -18.79 -2.33
N ASP A 198 8.05 -18.19 -2.22
CA ASP A 198 7.80 -17.08 -1.32
C ASP A 198 6.97 -17.51 -0.11
N THR A 199 7.23 -16.88 1.03
CA THR A 199 6.45 -17.04 2.25
C THR A 199 5.79 -15.72 2.59
N LEU A 200 4.46 -15.73 2.67
CA LEU A 200 3.65 -14.56 2.92
C LEU A 200 2.98 -14.64 4.30
N PHE A 201 2.99 -13.54 5.03
CA PHE A 201 2.33 -13.33 6.31
C PHE A 201 1.42 -12.10 6.22
N ASP A 202 0.25 -12.17 6.85
CA ASP A 202 -0.68 -11.03 6.95
C ASP A 202 -0.89 -10.32 5.59
N ILE A 203 -1.19 -11.12 4.55
CA ILE A 203 -1.54 -10.65 3.20
C ILE A 203 -2.99 -11.02 2.91
N GLU A 204 -3.81 -10.04 2.54
CA GLU A 204 -5.22 -10.26 2.20
C GLU A 204 -5.41 -10.58 0.73
N ILE A 205 -4.60 -10.00 -0.16
CA ILE A 205 -4.82 -10.06 -1.61
C ILE A 205 -3.58 -10.56 -2.34
N LEU A 206 -3.77 -11.58 -3.18
CA LEU A 206 -2.76 -12.04 -4.13
C LEU A 206 -3.14 -11.51 -5.51
N GLN A 207 -2.30 -10.66 -6.10
CA GLN A 207 -2.50 -10.08 -7.40
C GLN A 207 -1.59 -10.75 -8.44
N PHE A 208 -2.19 -11.40 -9.43
CA PHE A 208 -1.51 -11.94 -10.60
C PHE A 208 -1.84 -11.08 -11.84
N ASN A 209 -1.15 -11.33 -12.96
CA ASN A 209 -1.40 -10.59 -14.20
C ASN A 209 -2.82 -10.77 -14.77
N ASP A 210 -3.45 -11.92 -14.54
CA ASP A 210 -4.73 -12.29 -15.13
C ASP A 210 -5.91 -12.24 -14.14
N VAL A 211 -5.64 -12.36 -12.84
CA VAL A 211 -6.66 -12.42 -11.79
C VAL A 211 -6.09 -11.99 -10.44
N SER A 212 -6.91 -11.38 -9.61
CA SER A 212 -6.64 -11.17 -8.19
C SER A 212 -7.47 -12.13 -7.35
N ILE A 213 -6.92 -12.56 -6.21
CA ILE A 213 -7.60 -13.40 -5.22
C ILE A 213 -7.60 -12.67 -3.89
N SER A 214 -8.77 -12.28 -3.40
CA SER A 214 -8.92 -11.69 -2.07
C SER A 214 -9.35 -12.74 -1.05
N TYR A 215 -8.62 -12.84 0.04
CA TYR A 215 -8.95 -13.62 1.24
C TYR A 215 -9.49 -12.75 2.37
N SER A 216 -9.60 -11.43 2.15
CA SER A 216 -10.22 -10.50 3.09
C SER A 216 -11.69 -10.90 3.31
N THR A 217 -12.11 -10.99 4.57
CA THR A 217 -13.51 -11.29 4.92
C THR A 217 -14.32 -10.04 5.25
N THR A 218 -13.63 -8.91 5.47
CA THR A 218 -14.22 -7.66 5.92
C THR A 218 -13.97 -6.48 4.98
N GLY A 219 -12.99 -6.59 4.07
CA GLY A 219 -12.63 -5.55 3.10
C GLY A 219 -13.68 -5.30 2.01
N ILE A 220 -13.38 -4.34 1.13
CA ILE A 220 -14.26 -3.92 0.03
C ILE A 220 -14.58 -5.08 -0.91
N GLU A 221 -13.63 -5.98 -1.15
CA GLU A 221 -13.80 -7.18 -1.96
C GLU A 221 -14.88 -8.10 -1.38
N ALA A 222 -14.87 -8.28 -0.05
CA ALA A 222 -15.84 -9.08 0.66
C ALA A 222 -17.23 -8.43 0.66
N GLN A 223 -17.30 -7.11 0.85
CA GLN A 223 -18.55 -6.34 0.80
C GLN A 223 -19.19 -6.39 -0.60
N ALA A 224 -18.40 -6.15 -1.64
CA ALA A 224 -18.85 -6.22 -3.02
C ALA A 224 -19.36 -7.63 -3.35
N TYR A 225 -18.62 -8.67 -2.96
CA TYR A 225 -19.05 -10.06 -3.14
C TYR A 225 -20.36 -10.36 -2.43
N ARG A 226 -20.50 -9.98 -1.15
CA ARG A 226 -21.73 -10.19 -0.37
C ARG A 226 -22.92 -9.50 -0.97
N LEU A 227 -22.78 -8.24 -1.40
CA LEU A 227 -23.86 -7.51 -2.04
C LEU A 227 -24.26 -8.16 -3.37
N TYR A 228 -23.30 -8.59 -4.17
CA TYR A 228 -23.55 -9.22 -5.46
C TYR A 228 -24.25 -10.58 -5.27
N GLN A 229 -23.77 -11.41 -4.35
CA GLN A 229 -24.40 -12.69 -4.02
C GLN A 229 -25.81 -12.49 -3.44
N ALA A 230 -26.00 -11.50 -2.54
CA ALA A 230 -27.31 -11.20 -1.97
C ALA A 230 -28.30 -10.68 -3.03
N ALA A 231 -27.82 -9.90 -3.99
CA ALA A 231 -28.65 -9.31 -5.03
C ALA A 231 -29.09 -10.34 -6.09
N PHE A 232 -28.27 -11.34 -6.38
CA PHE A 232 -28.49 -12.21 -7.55
C PHE A 232 -28.48 -13.72 -7.27
N ASP A 233 -28.27 -14.12 -6.01
CA ASP A 233 -28.23 -15.52 -5.55
C ASP A 233 -27.29 -16.40 -6.40
N ARG A 234 -26.13 -15.85 -6.74
CA ARG A 234 -25.09 -16.55 -7.52
C ARG A 234 -23.70 -16.02 -7.21
N THR A 235 -22.69 -16.83 -7.53
CA THR A 235 -21.30 -16.36 -7.55
C THR A 235 -21.16 -15.23 -8.58
N PRO A 236 -20.55 -14.09 -8.20
CA PRO A 236 -20.30 -12.99 -9.12
C PRO A 236 -19.40 -13.41 -10.28
N ASP A 237 -19.59 -12.82 -11.45
CA ASP A 237 -18.61 -12.93 -12.52
C ASP A 237 -17.37 -12.07 -12.19
N LYS A 238 -16.18 -12.53 -12.59
CA LYS A 238 -14.91 -11.91 -12.17
C LYS A 238 -14.79 -10.44 -12.61
N ALA A 239 -15.29 -10.12 -13.80
CA ALA A 239 -15.18 -8.78 -14.39
C ALA A 239 -16.17 -7.80 -13.72
N GLY A 240 -17.43 -8.21 -13.55
CA GLY A 240 -18.44 -7.43 -12.86
C GLY A 240 -18.08 -7.19 -11.40
N LEU A 241 -17.56 -8.20 -10.70
CA LEU A 241 -17.07 -8.03 -9.34
C LEU A 241 -15.90 -7.05 -9.28
N GLY A 242 -14.92 -7.18 -10.18
CA GLY A 242 -13.79 -6.27 -10.28
C GLY A 242 -14.19 -4.82 -10.57
N TYR A 243 -15.20 -4.61 -11.41
CA TYR A 243 -15.78 -3.28 -11.68
C TYR A 243 -16.32 -2.65 -10.39
N TRP A 244 -17.11 -3.38 -9.61
CA TRP A 244 -17.69 -2.85 -8.37
C TRP A 244 -16.65 -2.62 -7.27
N ILE A 245 -15.67 -3.51 -7.14
CA ILE A 245 -14.52 -3.31 -6.25
C ILE A 245 -13.79 -2.01 -6.62
N SER A 246 -13.49 -1.80 -7.90
CA SER A 246 -12.85 -0.56 -8.38
C SER A 246 -13.70 0.69 -8.12
N ALA A 247 -15.02 0.61 -8.35
CA ALA A 247 -15.93 1.71 -8.08
C ALA A 247 -15.96 2.07 -6.58
N MET A 248 -15.97 1.06 -5.70
CA MET A 248 -15.98 1.23 -4.26
C MET A 248 -14.64 1.76 -3.72
N ASN A 249 -13.51 1.26 -4.23
CA ASN A 249 -12.19 1.81 -3.94
C ASN A 249 -12.07 3.29 -4.36
N SER A 250 -12.84 3.71 -5.38
CA SER A 250 -12.94 5.11 -5.83
C SER A 250 -13.95 5.95 -5.04
N GLY A 251 -14.54 5.41 -3.97
CA GLY A 251 -15.46 6.10 -3.07
C GLY A 251 -16.96 5.89 -3.35
N THR A 252 -17.33 4.99 -4.27
CA THR A 252 -18.74 4.60 -4.44
C THR A 252 -19.21 3.84 -3.19
N SER A 253 -20.28 4.30 -2.55
CA SER A 253 -20.82 3.62 -1.37
C SER A 253 -21.49 2.29 -1.75
N LEU A 254 -21.53 1.35 -0.80
CA LEU A 254 -22.24 0.07 -0.96
C LEU A 254 -23.72 0.28 -1.32
N GLN A 255 -24.36 1.30 -0.75
CA GLN A 255 -25.74 1.67 -1.09
C GLN A 255 -25.89 2.14 -2.54
N ASN A 256 -24.92 2.88 -3.09
CA ASN A 256 -24.98 3.30 -4.49
C ASN A 256 -24.79 2.10 -5.43
N VAL A 257 -23.91 1.16 -5.10
CA VAL A 257 -23.80 -0.12 -5.83
C VAL A 257 -25.11 -0.89 -5.79
N ALA A 258 -25.72 -1.00 -4.60
CA ALA A 258 -27.02 -1.65 -4.43
C ALA A 258 -28.10 -0.97 -5.28
N SER A 259 -28.11 0.36 -5.37
CA SER A 259 -29.04 1.10 -6.22
C SER A 259 -28.86 0.75 -7.71
N SER A 260 -27.62 0.56 -8.17
CA SER A 260 -27.35 0.09 -9.54
C SER A 260 -27.86 -1.33 -9.77
N PHE A 261 -27.70 -2.23 -8.78
CA PHE A 261 -28.27 -3.57 -8.86
C PHE A 261 -29.78 -3.55 -8.93
N LEU A 262 -30.46 -2.78 -8.07
CA LEU A 262 -31.91 -2.63 -8.09
C LEU A 262 -32.45 -2.13 -9.45
N ALA A 263 -31.68 -1.26 -10.13
CA ALA A 263 -32.05 -0.73 -11.44
C ALA A 263 -31.81 -1.73 -12.59
N SER A 264 -31.06 -2.82 -12.35
CA SER A 264 -30.74 -3.82 -13.37
C SER A 264 -31.95 -4.69 -13.75
N THR A 265 -31.98 -5.13 -15.00
CA THR A 265 -33.01 -6.05 -15.50
C THR A 265 -32.99 -7.40 -14.76
N GLU A 266 -31.81 -7.89 -14.38
CA GLU A 266 -31.65 -9.15 -13.64
C GLU A 266 -32.34 -9.05 -12.27
N PHE A 267 -32.05 -8.01 -11.50
CA PHE A 267 -32.65 -7.81 -10.18
C PHE A 267 -34.17 -7.62 -10.29
N GLN A 268 -34.63 -6.81 -11.24
CA GLN A 268 -36.06 -6.61 -11.49
C GLN A 268 -36.79 -7.91 -11.87
N SER A 269 -36.11 -8.84 -12.53
CA SER A 269 -36.68 -10.15 -12.87
C SER A 269 -36.80 -11.06 -11.64
N MET A 270 -35.83 -10.99 -10.71
CA MET A 270 -35.83 -11.78 -9.48
C MET A 270 -36.78 -11.23 -8.41
N TYR A 271 -36.82 -9.91 -8.24
CA TYR A 271 -37.54 -9.25 -7.15
C TYR A 271 -38.83 -8.55 -7.58
N GLY A 272 -39.08 -8.46 -8.88
CA GLY A 272 -40.26 -7.81 -9.47
C GLY A 272 -40.09 -6.30 -9.66
N THR A 273 -40.50 -5.79 -10.83
CA THR A 273 -40.37 -4.37 -11.22
C THR A 273 -41.18 -3.40 -10.36
N ASN A 274 -42.32 -3.85 -9.81
CA ASN A 274 -43.22 -3.04 -8.97
C ASN A 274 -43.65 -3.80 -7.71
N ALA A 275 -42.75 -4.60 -7.14
CA ALA A 275 -43.05 -5.35 -5.91
C ALA A 275 -43.40 -4.40 -4.77
N SER A 276 -44.47 -4.70 -4.02
CA SER A 276 -44.78 -3.98 -2.78
C SER A 276 -43.62 -4.07 -1.78
N ASN A 277 -43.54 -3.17 -0.81
CA ASN A 277 -42.48 -3.20 0.20
C ASN A 277 -42.47 -4.55 0.97
N SER A 278 -43.64 -5.10 1.31
CA SER A 278 -43.73 -6.37 2.02
C SER A 278 -43.29 -7.54 1.13
N THR A 279 -43.65 -7.54 -0.15
CA THR A 279 -43.17 -8.53 -1.11
C THR A 279 -41.65 -8.46 -1.26
N PHE A 280 -41.10 -7.25 -1.42
CA PHE A 280 -39.67 -7.03 -1.57
C PHE A 280 -38.88 -7.53 -0.35
N VAL A 281 -39.28 -7.14 0.87
CA VAL A 281 -38.64 -7.59 2.11
C VAL A 281 -38.74 -9.10 2.26
N THR A 282 -39.91 -9.70 1.97
CA THR A 282 -40.09 -11.16 2.02
C THR A 282 -39.12 -11.88 1.08
N LEU A 283 -38.94 -11.37 -0.14
CA LEU A 283 -38.01 -11.94 -1.11
C LEU A 283 -36.55 -11.82 -0.65
N LEU A 284 -36.16 -10.70 -0.04
CA LEU A 284 -34.80 -10.55 0.53
C LEU A 284 -34.53 -11.57 1.64
N TYR A 285 -35.47 -11.77 2.57
CA TYR A 285 -35.35 -12.79 3.62
C TYR A 285 -35.19 -14.20 3.03
N ASN A 286 -36.00 -14.55 2.02
CA ASN A 286 -35.95 -15.87 1.42
C ASN A 286 -34.64 -16.07 0.63
N ASN A 287 -34.24 -15.11 -0.19
CA ASN A 287 -33.12 -15.28 -1.13
C ASN A 287 -31.76 -15.09 -0.45
N ILE A 288 -31.67 -14.25 0.59
CA ILE A 288 -30.39 -13.91 1.23
C ILE A 288 -30.21 -14.70 2.53
N LEU A 289 -31.28 -14.84 3.32
CA LEU A 289 -31.22 -15.48 4.65
C LEU A 289 -31.82 -16.88 4.67
N ASN A 290 -32.38 -17.36 3.56
CA ASN A 290 -32.98 -18.70 3.44
C ASN A 290 -34.08 -18.98 4.47
N ARG A 291 -34.85 -17.95 4.86
CA ARG A 291 -35.95 -18.07 5.81
C ARG A 291 -37.02 -17.03 5.57
N ALA A 292 -38.20 -17.23 6.17
CA ALA A 292 -39.22 -16.20 6.22
C ALA A 292 -38.87 -15.09 7.23
N PRO A 293 -39.34 -13.85 7.01
CA PRO A 293 -39.29 -12.80 8.03
C PRO A 293 -40.13 -13.17 9.26
N ASP A 294 -39.66 -12.81 10.45
CA ASP A 294 -40.51 -12.70 11.64
C ASP A 294 -41.27 -11.36 11.63
N ASP A 295 -42.32 -11.26 12.46
CA ASP A 295 -43.18 -10.07 12.53
C ASP A 295 -42.40 -8.79 12.90
N GLY A 296 -41.41 -8.90 13.79
CA GLY A 296 -40.61 -7.76 14.23
C GLY A 296 -39.70 -7.26 13.10
N GLY A 297 -38.97 -8.18 12.47
CA GLY A 297 -38.11 -7.89 11.33
C GLY A 297 -38.87 -7.32 10.14
N MET A 298 -40.05 -7.87 9.81
CA MET A 298 -40.91 -7.32 8.76
C MET A 298 -41.33 -5.89 9.07
N ASN A 299 -41.86 -5.64 10.28
CA ASN A 299 -42.34 -4.31 10.67
C ASN A 299 -41.23 -3.26 10.67
N TYR A 300 -40.03 -3.63 11.11
CA TYR A 300 -38.86 -2.75 11.08
C TYR A 300 -38.55 -2.30 9.64
N TRP A 301 -38.39 -3.23 8.70
CA TRP A 301 -38.07 -2.88 7.31
C TRP A 301 -39.18 -2.14 6.59
N LEU A 302 -40.45 -2.43 6.89
CA LEU A 302 -41.57 -1.68 6.32
C LEU A 302 -41.60 -0.23 6.80
N ASN A 303 -41.19 0.04 8.05
CA ASN A 303 -41.04 1.40 8.57
C ASN A 303 -39.91 2.16 7.85
N GLU A 304 -38.75 1.51 7.67
CA GLU A 304 -37.62 2.07 6.91
C GLU A 304 -38.00 2.37 5.45
N LEU A 305 -38.87 1.56 4.85
CA LEU A 305 -39.34 1.73 3.46
C LEU A 305 -40.56 2.64 3.30
N SER A 306 -40.99 3.36 4.34
CA SER A 306 -42.22 4.17 4.34
C SER A 306 -42.25 5.27 3.26
N GLN A 307 -41.09 5.70 2.74
CA GLN A 307 -41.00 6.67 1.63
C GLN A 307 -40.98 6.05 0.22
N ASN A 308 -41.00 4.71 0.11
CA ASN A 308 -41.05 3.92 -1.14
C ASN A 308 -40.22 4.48 -2.32
N ASP A 309 -38.99 4.95 -2.05
CA ASP A 309 -38.04 5.34 -3.10
C ASP A 309 -36.92 4.29 -3.28
N ILE A 310 -36.20 4.40 -4.40
CA ILE A 310 -35.11 3.49 -4.77
C ILE A 310 -33.93 3.56 -3.79
N SER A 311 -33.68 4.72 -3.19
CA SER A 311 -32.56 4.97 -2.27
C SER A 311 -32.75 4.18 -0.97
N HIS A 312 -33.95 4.17 -0.42
CA HIS A 312 -34.29 3.40 0.78
C HIS A 312 -34.22 1.90 0.50
N ARG A 313 -34.73 1.43 -0.65
CA ARG A 313 -34.63 0.01 -1.03
C ARG A 313 -33.19 -0.45 -1.23
N ALA A 314 -32.35 0.41 -1.83
CA ALA A 314 -30.92 0.14 -1.96
C ALA A 314 -30.24 0.04 -0.58
N GLY A 315 -30.62 0.92 0.36
CA GLY A 315 -30.15 0.85 1.75
C GLY A 315 -30.56 -0.44 2.45
N VAL A 316 -31.79 -0.91 2.23
CA VAL A 316 -32.26 -2.21 2.77
C VAL A 316 -31.47 -3.36 2.17
N LEU A 317 -31.29 -3.43 0.84
CA LEU A 317 -30.48 -4.51 0.23
C LEU A 317 -29.05 -4.52 0.79
N ALA A 318 -28.40 -3.36 0.87
CA ALA A 318 -27.05 -3.25 1.45
C ALA A 318 -27.02 -3.68 2.93
N SER A 319 -28.08 -3.40 3.68
CA SER A 319 -28.19 -3.83 5.09
C SER A 319 -28.39 -5.34 5.23
N PHE A 320 -29.15 -5.97 4.33
CA PHE A 320 -29.28 -7.43 4.29
C PHE A 320 -27.96 -8.09 3.92
N SER A 321 -27.25 -7.56 2.90
CA SER A 321 -25.97 -8.14 2.47
C SER A 321 -24.91 -8.10 3.58
N GLU A 322 -24.92 -7.03 4.39
CA GLU A 322 -23.98 -6.86 5.51
C GLU A 322 -24.53 -7.32 6.87
N SER A 323 -25.71 -7.95 6.90
CA SER A 323 -26.24 -8.50 8.15
C SER A 323 -25.32 -9.59 8.70
N ALA A 324 -25.21 -9.69 10.03
CA ALA A 324 -24.36 -10.71 10.68
C ALA A 324 -24.74 -12.14 10.24
N GLU A 325 -26.02 -12.38 9.99
CA GLU A 325 -26.53 -13.65 9.47
C GLU A 325 -26.02 -13.94 8.05
N ASN A 326 -26.11 -12.98 7.12
CA ASN A 326 -25.58 -13.18 5.78
C ASN A 326 -24.06 -13.31 5.76
N GLN A 327 -23.35 -12.49 6.55
CA GLN A 327 -21.90 -12.60 6.69
C GLN A 327 -21.50 -14.01 7.16
N ALA A 328 -22.21 -14.58 8.14
CA ALA A 328 -21.98 -15.95 8.59
C ALA A 328 -22.27 -16.99 7.50
N ASN A 329 -23.31 -16.79 6.69
CA ASN A 329 -23.67 -17.71 5.60
C ASN A 329 -22.61 -17.75 4.49
N VAL A 330 -21.92 -16.64 4.23
CA VAL A 330 -20.96 -16.52 3.12
C VAL A 330 -19.49 -16.55 3.55
N ILE A 331 -19.18 -16.50 4.85
CA ILE A 331 -17.80 -16.37 5.36
C ILE A 331 -16.88 -17.48 4.87
N SER A 332 -17.37 -18.72 4.80
CA SER A 332 -16.58 -19.86 4.30
C SER A 332 -16.30 -19.76 2.80
N LEU A 333 -17.25 -19.22 2.02
CA LEU A 333 -17.07 -19.01 0.59
C LEU A 333 -16.01 -17.94 0.34
N ILE A 334 -16.08 -16.83 1.06
CA ILE A 334 -15.14 -15.70 0.95
C ILE A 334 -13.76 -16.08 1.47
N GLY A 335 -13.66 -16.75 2.62
CA GLY A 335 -12.40 -17.13 3.25
C GLY A 335 -11.56 -18.15 2.45
N ASN A 336 -12.16 -18.79 1.44
CA ASN A 336 -11.49 -19.65 0.48
C ASN A 336 -10.86 -18.90 -0.70
N GLY A 337 -11.05 -17.58 -0.78
CA GLY A 337 -10.51 -16.73 -1.84
C GLY A 337 -11.58 -16.35 -2.86
N ILE A 338 -11.80 -15.04 -3.02
CA ILE A 338 -12.64 -14.45 -4.05
C ILE A 338 -11.78 -14.07 -5.24
N GLU A 339 -12.04 -14.68 -6.39
CA GLU A 339 -11.37 -14.31 -7.64
C GLU A 339 -12.12 -13.18 -8.36
N TYR A 340 -11.37 -12.15 -8.76
CA TYR A 340 -11.88 -11.06 -9.59
C TYR A 340 -10.80 -10.57 -10.57
N THR A 341 -11.23 -9.98 -11.68
CA THR A 341 -10.31 -9.34 -12.62
C THR A 341 -10.24 -7.87 -12.26
N MET A 342 -9.05 -7.34 -11.97
CA MET A 342 -8.92 -5.92 -11.66
C MET A 342 -9.42 -5.07 -12.83
N TRP A 343 -10.27 -4.10 -12.52
CA TRP A 343 -10.78 -3.16 -13.49
C TRP A 343 -9.81 -1.99 -13.61
N VAL A 344 -9.19 -1.83 -14.78
CA VAL A 344 -8.33 -0.69 -15.10
C VAL A 344 -9.17 0.24 -15.99
N ASN A 345 -9.40 1.47 -15.52
CA ASN A 345 -10.18 2.48 -16.24
C ASN A 345 -9.50 3.02 -17.49
#